data_AF-A0A3L9YZ91-F1
#
_entry.id   AF-A0A3L9YZ91-F1
#
_cell.length_a   1.000
_cell.length_b   1.000
_cell.length_c   1.000
_cell.angle_alpha   90.00
_cell.angle_beta   90.00
_cell.angle_gamma   90.00
#
_symmetry.space_group_name_H-M   'P 1'
#
loop_
_entity.id
_entity.type
_entity.pdbx_description
1 polymer ?
#
loop_
_entity_poly.entity_id
_entity_poly.type
_entity_poly.pdbx_seq_one_letter_code
_entity_poly.pdbx_strand_id
1 'polypeptide(L)'
;MTYTLRVSARTLETLGIAGIETPVQIQLAGKPATFVMQHRSLIVKISEFATEAEAEAFLPRLHAGLWNIALVRNLPFVLEQGRGDITYADDPVQAGKNLARGFDLEDDAPVHGLGNAGGYTIFKTDENIKFVAFGEASLHTASAFATLAPLLEEAVTECDERVLTDTKIATAISLYLGQFLETSMRARLLTLMMVLEVLAPDLPKHEAAVAMLQKMMLDINKRLLEDIDEEERVALESLQREFDFRKETSIRRRVRELVRTGAGLAHVDRSQLAREVVRAYDLRGTIVHTGVASDDDVYTAHDTIFRTVKALLRGRLGLQQ
;
A
#
# COMPACT_ATOMS: atom_id res chain seq x y z
N MET A 1 -1.13 29.10 18.56
CA MET A 1 -1.59 28.80 17.19
C MET A 1 -1.33 27.33 16.95
N THR A 2 -2.27 26.59 16.38
CA THR A 2 -2.14 25.16 16.10
C THR A 2 -2.45 24.87 14.64
N TYR A 3 -2.06 23.68 14.19
CA TYR A 3 -2.24 23.20 12.83
C TYR A 3 -3.13 21.97 12.80
N THR A 4 -3.80 21.79 11.66
CA THR A 4 -4.66 20.67 11.35
C THR A 4 -4.09 19.92 10.15
N LEU A 5 -3.90 18.60 10.31
CA LEU A 5 -3.62 17.67 9.22
C LEU A 5 -4.95 17.14 8.68
N ARG A 6 -5.21 17.35 7.38
CA ARG A 6 -6.28 16.68 6.63
C ARG A 6 -5.67 15.62 5.74
N VAL A 7 -6.20 14.40 5.78
CA VAL A 7 -5.89 13.32 4.82
C VAL A 7 -7.17 12.84 4.15
N SER A 8 -7.10 12.59 2.85
CA SER A 8 -8.16 12.00 2.06
C SER A 8 -7.77 10.60 1.59
N ALA A 9 -8.62 9.63 1.88
CA ALA A 9 -8.48 8.25 1.39
C ALA A 9 -9.69 7.89 0.53
N ARG A 10 -9.48 7.77 -0.78
CA ARG A 10 -10.58 7.50 -1.73
C ARG A 10 -10.95 6.04 -1.69
N THR A 11 -12.19 5.71 -1.35
CA THR A 11 -12.74 4.35 -1.39
C THR A 11 -13.03 3.92 -2.83
N LEU A 12 -12.93 2.61 -3.10
CA LEU A 12 -13.21 2.02 -4.41
C LEU A 12 -14.65 1.45 -4.47
N GLU A 13 -15.23 1.40 -5.68
CA GLU A 13 -16.65 1.53 -6.05
C GLU A 13 -17.71 0.64 -5.37
N THR A 14 -17.36 -0.26 -4.46
CA THR A 14 -18.28 -1.27 -3.91
C THR A 14 -18.31 -1.33 -2.39
N LEU A 15 -17.39 -0.66 -1.69
CA LEU A 15 -17.20 -0.78 -0.25
C LEU A 15 -17.07 0.60 0.41
N GLY A 16 -17.92 0.85 1.41
CA GLY A 16 -17.97 2.09 2.18
C GLY A 16 -17.73 1.88 3.68
N ILE A 17 -17.72 2.99 4.42
CA ILE A 17 -17.71 2.98 5.89
C ILE A 17 -18.98 3.71 6.34
N ALA A 18 -19.81 3.02 7.12
CA ALA A 18 -21.08 3.55 7.61
C ALA A 18 -20.93 4.13 9.01
N GLY A 19 -21.83 5.05 9.37
CA GLY A 19 -21.84 5.71 10.67
C GLY A 19 -20.84 6.86 10.79
N ILE A 20 -20.33 7.35 9.65
CA ILE A 20 -19.50 8.56 9.52
C ILE A 20 -19.96 9.43 8.36
N GLU A 21 -21.22 9.31 7.93
CA GLU A 21 -21.86 10.22 6.98
C GLU A 21 -21.95 11.64 7.58
N THR A 22 -22.03 11.71 8.91
CA THR A 22 -21.78 12.91 9.71
C THR A 22 -20.41 12.82 10.39
N PRO A 23 -19.77 13.97 10.69
CA PRO A 23 -18.47 13.97 11.36
C PRO A 23 -18.49 13.27 12.72
N VAL A 24 -17.62 12.27 12.90
CA VAL A 24 -17.40 11.59 14.18
C VAL A 24 -16.08 12.03 14.78
N GLN A 25 -16.12 12.44 16.04
CA GLN A 25 -14.93 12.85 16.79
C GLN A 25 -14.41 11.69 17.63
N ILE A 26 -13.10 11.45 17.55
CA ILE A 26 -12.37 10.51 18.39
C ILE A 26 -11.04 11.14 18.84
N GLN A 27 -10.35 10.48 19.77
CA GLN A 27 -8.95 10.78 20.06
C GLN A 27 -8.08 9.80 19.28
N LEU A 28 -7.03 10.29 18.64
CA LEU A 28 -6.00 9.46 18.01
C LEU A 28 -4.63 9.82 18.56
N ALA A 29 -3.98 8.88 19.24
CA ALA A 29 -2.70 9.10 19.94
C ALA A 29 -2.71 10.38 20.80
N GLY A 30 -3.83 10.63 21.48
CA GLY A 30 -4.03 11.79 22.36
C GLY A 30 -4.30 13.12 21.64
N LYS A 31 -4.51 13.13 20.32
CA LYS A 31 -4.92 14.31 19.55
C LYS A 31 -6.37 14.21 19.08
N PRO A 32 -7.16 15.31 19.10
CA PRO A 32 -8.51 15.30 18.56
C PRO A 32 -8.49 14.99 17.06
N ALA A 33 -9.30 14.02 16.66
CA ALA A 33 -9.46 13.61 15.29
C ALA A 33 -10.93 13.57 14.89
N THR A 34 -11.24 13.95 13.66
CA THR A 34 -12.57 13.91 13.07
C THR A 34 -12.56 13.08 11.80
N PHE A 35 -13.50 12.14 11.71
CA PHE A 35 -13.71 11.25 10.57
C PHE A 35 -15.02 11.59 9.90
N VAL A 36 -15.01 11.68 8.58
CA VAL A 36 -16.23 11.86 7.79
C VAL A 36 -16.07 11.18 6.44
N MET A 37 -17.10 10.49 5.99
CA MET A 37 -17.21 10.02 4.62
C MET A 37 -17.85 11.13 3.79
N GLN A 38 -17.10 11.67 2.84
CA GLN A 38 -17.59 12.66 1.89
C GLN A 38 -17.48 12.10 0.48
N HIS A 39 -18.63 11.89 -0.17
CA HIS A 39 -18.72 11.20 -1.45
C HIS A 39 -18.04 9.81 -1.39
N ARG A 40 -16.92 9.63 -2.10
CA ARG A 40 -16.10 8.41 -2.12
C ARG A 40 -14.80 8.56 -1.34
N SER A 41 -14.70 9.49 -0.40
CA SER A 41 -13.46 9.74 0.34
C SER A 41 -13.70 9.71 1.84
N LEU A 42 -12.94 8.85 2.52
CA LEU A 42 -12.74 8.95 3.95
C LEU A 42 -11.83 10.16 4.20
N ILE A 43 -12.38 11.19 4.83
CA ILE A 43 -11.64 12.36 5.25
C ILE A 43 -11.31 12.21 6.72
N VAL A 44 -10.02 12.33 7.03
CA VAL A 44 -9.50 12.37 8.39
C VAL A 44 -8.95 13.77 8.64
N LYS A 45 -9.39 14.42 9.71
CA LYS A 45 -8.81 15.68 10.20
C LYS A 45 -8.26 15.46 11.59
N ILE A 46 -6.99 15.75 11.82
CA ILE A 46 -6.35 15.69 13.14
C ILE A 46 -5.86 17.09 13.46
N SER A 47 -6.25 17.64 14.60
CA SER A 47 -5.92 19.01 15.01
C SER A 47 -4.90 19.04 16.15
N GLU A 48 -4.57 20.25 16.60
CA GLU A 48 -3.70 20.49 17.76
C GLU A 48 -2.23 20.06 17.56
N PHE A 49 -1.71 20.22 16.33
CA PHE A 49 -0.28 20.20 16.09
C PHE A 49 0.32 21.58 16.38
N ALA A 50 1.46 21.65 17.06
CA ALA A 50 2.11 22.93 17.35
C ALA A 50 2.75 23.56 16.10
N THR A 51 3.16 22.72 15.14
CA THR A 51 3.81 23.15 13.89
C THR A 51 3.34 22.34 12.70
N GLU A 52 3.52 22.86 11.47
CA GLU A 52 3.30 22.08 10.24
C GLU A 52 4.18 20.84 10.18
N ALA A 53 5.44 20.95 10.61
CA ALA A 53 6.38 19.83 10.59
C ALA A 53 5.93 18.68 11.51
N GLU A 54 5.33 19.00 12.67
CA GLU A 54 4.76 17.99 13.56
C GLU A 54 3.55 17.30 12.92
N ALA A 55 2.68 18.06 12.25
CA ALA A 55 1.54 17.52 11.52
C ALA A 55 2.00 16.60 10.37
N GLU A 56 3.03 17.00 9.62
CA GLU A 56 3.58 16.21 8.53
C GLU A 56 4.26 14.94 9.03
N ALA A 57 5.01 15.02 10.14
CA ALA A 57 5.64 13.86 10.77
C ALA A 57 4.63 12.83 11.30
N PHE A 58 3.36 13.22 11.51
CA PHE A 58 2.30 12.31 11.93
C PHE A 58 1.74 11.46 10.78
N LEU A 59 1.89 11.90 9.52
CA LEU A 59 1.33 11.23 8.34
C LEU A 59 1.62 9.73 8.27
N PRO A 60 2.86 9.26 8.48
CA PRO A 60 3.12 7.85 8.32
C PRO A 60 2.38 6.98 9.34
N ARG A 61 2.21 7.45 10.59
CA ARG A 61 1.41 6.75 11.60
C ARG A 61 -0.05 6.68 11.22
N LEU A 62 -0.59 7.78 10.70
CA LEU A 62 -1.95 7.79 10.17
C LEU A 62 -2.11 6.83 8.97
N HIS A 63 -1.12 6.77 8.06
CA HIS A 63 -1.12 5.79 6.97
C HIS A 63 -1.10 4.35 7.49
N ALA A 64 -0.27 4.03 8.49
CA ALA A 64 -0.27 2.71 9.12
C ALA A 64 -1.64 2.35 9.70
N GLY A 65 -2.28 3.32 10.36
CA GLY A 65 -3.65 3.24 10.82
C GLY A 65 -4.66 2.87 9.74
N LEU A 66 -4.68 3.66 8.66
CA LEU A 66 -5.57 3.44 7.53
C LEU A 66 -5.29 2.07 6.90
N TRP A 67 -4.02 1.73 6.68
CA TRP A 67 -3.59 0.46 6.13
C TRP A 67 -4.03 -0.74 6.99
N ASN A 68 -3.98 -0.63 8.33
CA ASN A 68 -4.49 -1.69 9.20
C ASN A 68 -5.99 -1.91 9.00
N ILE A 69 -6.79 -0.84 8.91
CA ILE A 69 -8.22 -0.96 8.57
C ILE A 69 -8.40 -1.65 7.21
N ALA A 70 -7.64 -1.22 6.19
CA ALA A 70 -7.67 -1.80 4.85
C ALA A 70 -7.42 -3.31 4.89
N LEU A 71 -6.37 -3.72 5.61
CA LEU A 71 -5.95 -5.10 5.74
C LEU A 71 -7.00 -5.91 6.50
N VAL A 72 -7.44 -5.45 7.67
CA VAL A 72 -8.34 -6.22 8.54
C VAL A 72 -9.72 -6.37 7.91
N ARG A 73 -10.25 -5.31 7.30
CA ARG A 73 -11.62 -5.28 6.77
C ARG A 73 -11.71 -5.48 5.26
N ASN A 74 -10.57 -5.68 4.60
CA ASN A 74 -10.50 -5.82 3.15
C ASN A 74 -11.14 -4.60 2.45
N LEU A 75 -10.90 -3.40 3.00
CA LEU A 75 -11.48 -2.15 2.50
C LEU A 75 -10.50 -1.50 1.52
N PRO A 76 -10.79 -1.54 0.21
CA PRO A 76 -9.91 -0.97 -0.79
C PRO A 76 -10.05 0.57 -0.78
N PHE A 77 -8.97 1.25 -0.45
CA PHE A 77 -8.86 2.69 -0.63
C PHE A 77 -7.56 3.06 -1.33
N VAL A 78 -7.52 4.24 -1.91
CA VAL A 78 -6.34 4.86 -2.50
C VAL A 78 -5.94 6.02 -1.61
N LEU A 79 -4.72 5.95 -1.06
CA LEU A 79 -4.09 7.07 -0.40
C LEU A 79 -3.26 7.82 -1.42
N GLU A 80 -3.65 9.04 -1.72
CA GLU A 80 -2.81 9.95 -2.49
C GLU A 80 -1.72 10.50 -1.57
N GLN A 81 -0.46 10.40 -1.99
CA GLN A 81 0.69 10.80 -1.15
C GLN A 81 1.12 12.25 -1.34
N GLY A 82 0.52 12.97 -2.29
CA GLY A 82 0.87 14.36 -2.58
C GLY A 82 0.35 15.31 -1.50
N ARG A 83 1.17 16.30 -1.13
CA ARG A 83 0.70 17.49 -0.40
C ARG A 83 -0.13 18.33 -1.36
N GLY A 84 -1.38 18.60 -1.00
CA GLY A 84 -2.25 19.53 -1.71
C GLY A 84 -1.95 20.97 -1.29
N ASP A 85 -1.85 21.85 -2.26
CA ASP A 85 -1.71 23.29 -2.03
C ASP A 85 -3.04 23.93 -1.65
N ILE A 86 -2.96 25.05 -0.91
CA ILE A 86 -4.10 25.91 -0.59
C ILE A 86 -3.91 27.24 -1.30
N THR A 87 -4.90 27.60 -2.11
CA THR A 87 -5.03 28.96 -2.62
C THR A 87 -5.79 29.79 -1.61
N TYR A 88 -5.08 30.67 -0.90
CA TYR A 88 -5.66 31.55 0.11
C TYR A 88 -6.42 32.71 -0.52
N ALA A 89 -7.53 33.09 0.11
CA ALA A 89 -8.32 34.25 -0.27
C ALA A 89 -7.74 35.53 0.37
N ASP A 90 -7.63 36.60 -0.41
CA ASP A 90 -7.25 37.92 0.11
C ASP A 90 -8.30 38.49 1.07
N ASP A 91 -9.59 38.20 0.82
CA ASP A 91 -10.72 38.55 1.69
C ASP A 91 -11.58 37.30 1.96
N PRO A 92 -11.38 36.63 3.11
CA PRO A 92 -12.13 35.44 3.47
C PRO A 92 -13.64 35.64 3.58
N VAL A 93 -14.09 36.82 4.00
CA VAL A 93 -15.52 37.12 4.19
C VAL A 93 -16.20 37.23 2.82
N GLN A 94 -15.59 37.97 1.90
CA GLN A 94 -16.13 38.10 0.55
C GLN A 94 -16.05 36.77 -0.21
N ALA A 95 -15.00 35.97 0.00
CA ALA A 95 -14.88 34.63 -0.57
C ALA A 95 -16.02 33.70 -0.10
N GLY A 96 -16.34 33.71 1.19
CA GLY A 96 -17.47 32.95 1.74
C GLY A 96 -18.81 33.30 1.10
N LYS A 97 -19.12 34.60 1.01
CA LYS A 97 -20.35 35.10 0.35
C LYS A 97 -20.43 34.74 -1.12
N ASN A 98 -19.32 34.81 -1.84
CA ASN A 98 -19.27 34.44 -3.26
C ASN A 98 -19.53 32.94 -3.45
N LEU A 99 -18.96 32.10 -2.57
CA LEU A 99 -19.15 30.65 -2.62
C LEU A 99 -20.59 30.25 -2.27
N ALA A 100 -21.16 30.85 -1.22
CA ALA A 100 -22.54 30.62 -0.82
C ALA A 100 -23.51 30.96 -1.95
N ARG A 101 -23.33 32.12 -2.59
CA ARG A 101 -24.13 32.52 -3.76
C ARG A 101 -23.91 31.64 -4.98
N GLY A 102 -22.66 31.22 -5.24
CA GLY A 102 -22.30 30.45 -6.43
C GLY A 102 -22.81 29.00 -6.40
N PHE A 103 -23.01 28.43 -5.22
CA PHE A 103 -23.45 27.04 -5.02
C PHE A 103 -24.81 26.91 -4.30
N ASP A 104 -25.53 28.02 -4.13
CA ASP A 104 -26.83 28.09 -3.44
C ASP A 104 -26.80 27.45 -2.03
N LEU A 105 -25.76 27.81 -1.26
CA LEU A 105 -25.56 27.32 0.11
C LEU A 105 -26.11 28.35 1.12
N GLU A 106 -26.70 27.86 2.21
CA GLU A 106 -27.25 28.71 3.29
C GLU A 106 -26.16 29.37 4.17
N ASP A 107 -24.94 28.86 4.16
CA ASP A 107 -23.83 29.30 5.01
C ASP A 107 -22.84 30.20 4.25
N ASP A 108 -22.69 31.46 4.69
CA ASP A 108 -21.75 32.45 4.16
C ASP A 108 -20.50 32.68 5.03
N ALA A 109 -20.18 31.72 5.91
CA ALA A 109 -19.02 31.80 6.79
C ALA A 109 -17.72 32.12 6.03
N PRO A 110 -16.78 32.87 6.65
CA PRO A 110 -15.53 33.26 6.00
C PRO A 110 -14.75 32.05 5.49
N VAL A 111 -14.31 32.06 4.23
CA VAL A 111 -13.52 31.00 3.59
C VAL A 111 -12.11 31.51 3.37
N HIS A 112 -11.15 30.97 4.12
CA HIS A 112 -9.77 31.45 4.12
C HIS A 112 -8.98 30.92 2.91
N GLY A 113 -9.39 29.80 2.33
CA GLY A 113 -8.75 29.27 1.13
C GLY A 113 -9.48 28.08 0.52
N LEU A 114 -9.02 27.71 -0.67
CA LEU A 114 -9.50 26.57 -1.45
C LEU A 114 -8.35 25.58 -1.67
N GLY A 115 -8.61 24.30 -1.40
CA GLY A 115 -7.66 23.21 -1.62
C GLY A 115 -8.22 22.12 -2.53
N ASN A 116 -7.32 21.30 -3.09
CA ASN A 116 -7.71 20.07 -3.78
C ASN A 116 -8.15 19.02 -2.76
N ALA A 117 -9.26 18.32 -3.01
CA ALA A 117 -9.76 17.28 -2.11
C ALA A 117 -8.84 16.06 -2.00
N GLY A 118 -7.95 15.82 -2.97
CA GLY A 118 -6.97 14.74 -2.96
C GLY A 118 -5.83 14.91 -1.94
N GLY A 119 -5.10 13.83 -1.71
CA GLY A 119 -3.88 13.82 -0.90
C GLY A 119 -4.04 14.22 0.56
N TYR A 120 -2.99 14.89 1.08
CA TYR A 120 -3.01 15.50 2.41
C TYR A 120 -2.79 17.00 2.34
N THR A 121 -3.30 17.73 3.32
CA THR A 121 -3.14 19.18 3.43
C THR A 121 -2.93 19.56 4.88
N ILE A 122 -2.05 20.52 5.14
CA ILE A 122 -1.79 21.07 6.47
C ILE A 122 -2.11 22.56 6.44
N PHE A 123 -2.90 23.02 7.41
CA PHE A 123 -3.33 24.42 7.52
C PHE A 123 -3.56 24.79 8.98
N LYS A 124 -3.70 26.08 9.29
CA LYS A 124 -3.93 26.52 10.67
C LYS A 124 -5.33 26.11 11.12
N THR A 125 -5.46 25.68 12.37
CA THR A 125 -6.71 25.09 12.88
C THR A 125 -7.91 26.04 12.84
N ASP A 126 -7.67 27.35 12.94
CA ASP A 126 -8.68 28.40 12.88
C ASP A 126 -9.07 28.82 11.45
N GLU A 127 -8.39 28.30 10.42
CA GLU A 127 -8.70 28.60 9.02
C GLU A 127 -9.80 27.67 8.48
N ASN A 128 -10.89 28.28 7.99
CA ASN A 128 -11.93 27.59 7.23
C ASN A 128 -11.50 27.39 5.77
N ILE A 129 -10.93 26.22 5.48
CA ILE A 129 -10.52 25.80 4.12
C ILE A 129 -11.61 24.92 3.50
N LYS A 130 -12.05 25.26 2.28
CA LYS A 130 -12.99 24.44 1.50
C LYS A 130 -12.23 23.59 0.48
N PHE A 131 -12.67 22.36 0.26
CA PHE A 131 -12.01 21.41 -0.62
C PHE A 131 -12.92 21.04 -1.77
N VAL A 132 -12.41 21.12 -3.00
CA VAL A 132 -13.18 20.83 -4.21
C VAL A 132 -12.88 19.40 -4.67
N ALA A 133 -13.93 18.59 -4.88
CA ALA A 133 -13.86 17.24 -5.44
C ALA A 133 -14.81 17.13 -6.64
N PHE A 134 -14.39 16.42 -7.69
CA PHE A 134 -15.26 16.00 -8.79
C PHE A 134 -15.54 14.50 -8.67
N GLY A 135 -16.80 14.07 -8.65
CA GLY A 135 -17.12 12.64 -8.57
C GLY A 135 -18.60 12.29 -8.74
N GLU A 136 -18.86 11.07 -9.24
CA GLU A 136 -20.19 10.49 -9.42
C GLU A 136 -20.65 9.68 -8.19
N ALA A 137 -21.98 9.65 -7.98
CA ALA A 137 -22.61 8.91 -6.88
C ALA A 137 -22.63 7.38 -7.14
N SER A 138 -22.49 6.58 -6.09
CA SER A 138 -22.58 5.12 -6.14
C SER A 138 -23.13 4.56 -4.82
N LEU A 139 -23.75 3.38 -4.88
CA LEU A 139 -24.32 2.66 -3.74
C LEU A 139 -23.28 1.66 -3.20
N HIS A 140 -23.13 1.53 -1.87
CA HIS A 140 -22.11 0.67 -1.26
C HIS A 140 -22.64 -0.18 -0.11
N THR A 141 -21.97 -1.30 0.17
CA THR A 141 -22.11 -2.03 1.44
C THR A 141 -21.05 -1.52 2.42
N ALA A 142 -21.40 -1.37 3.69
CA ALA A 142 -20.60 -0.56 4.61
C ALA A 142 -20.24 -1.27 5.93
N SER A 143 -19.00 -1.09 6.37
CA SER A 143 -18.57 -1.47 7.72
C SER A 143 -18.86 -0.34 8.70
N ALA A 144 -19.40 -0.65 9.89
CA ALA A 144 -19.67 0.38 10.90
C ALA A 144 -18.35 0.95 11.46
N PHE A 145 -18.18 2.28 11.44
CA PHE A 145 -16.97 2.96 11.89
C PHE A 145 -16.57 2.63 13.34
N ALA A 146 -17.55 2.38 14.22
CA ALA A 146 -17.29 1.95 15.60
C ALA A 146 -16.42 0.68 15.69
N THR A 147 -16.42 -0.16 14.66
CA THR A 147 -15.58 -1.37 14.58
C THR A 147 -14.24 -1.16 13.89
N LEU A 148 -14.01 0.04 13.33
CA LEU A 148 -12.79 0.46 12.64
C LEU A 148 -11.92 1.34 13.53
N ALA A 149 -12.52 2.23 14.31
CA ALA A 149 -11.80 3.18 15.15
C ALA A 149 -10.79 2.51 16.10
N PRO A 150 -11.07 1.35 16.75
CA PRO A 150 -10.07 0.68 17.58
C PRO A 150 -8.86 0.16 16.79
N LEU A 151 -9.09 -0.35 15.57
CA LEU A 151 -8.02 -0.85 14.69
C LEU A 151 -7.13 0.30 14.18
N LEU A 152 -7.74 1.46 13.98
CA LEU A 152 -7.01 2.67 13.62
C LEU A 152 -6.10 3.12 14.76
N GLU A 153 -6.66 3.23 15.97
CA GLU A 153 -5.92 3.72 17.14
C GLU A 153 -4.77 2.77 17.53
N GLU A 154 -5.02 1.46 17.51
CA GLU A 154 -4.00 0.42 17.69
C GLU A 154 -2.81 0.69 16.77
N ALA A 155 -3.06 0.82 15.47
CA ALA A 155 -2.00 0.98 14.49
C ALA A 155 -1.32 2.36 14.53
N VAL A 156 -2.05 3.44 14.81
CA VAL A 156 -1.45 4.78 14.98
C VAL A 156 -0.52 4.82 16.19
N THR A 157 -0.84 4.05 17.24
CA THR A 157 -0.11 4.05 18.52
C THR A 157 1.04 3.04 18.55
N GLU A 158 0.84 1.85 17.98
CA GLU A 158 1.73 0.70 18.13
C GLU A 158 2.61 0.41 16.90
N CYS A 159 2.41 1.11 15.77
CA CYS A 159 3.20 0.85 14.57
C CYS A 159 4.70 1.13 14.78
N ASP A 160 5.54 0.22 14.30
CA ASP A 160 7.00 0.37 14.35
C ASP A 160 7.43 1.53 13.43
N GLU A 161 8.15 2.52 13.97
CA GLU A 161 8.59 3.71 13.23
C GLU A 161 9.44 3.39 12.00
N ARG A 162 10.11 2.24 11.94
CA ARG A 162 10.91 1.83 10.77
C ARG A 162 10.04 1.54 9.55
N VAL A 163 8.81 1.10 9.77
CA VAL A 163 7.81 0.77 8.75
C VAL A 163 7.37 2.02 8.00
N LEU A 164 7.38 3.15 8.70
CA LEU A 164 6.88 4.44 8.25
C LEU A 164 7.68 5.03 7.08
N THR A 165 8.89 4.52 6.85
CA THR A 165 9.79 4.95 5.76
C THR A 165 10.07 3.85 4.73
N ASP A 166 9.53 2.65 4.91
CA ASP A 166 9.78 1.52 4.02
C ASP A 166 8.90 1.60 2.77
N THR A 167 9.52 2.01 1.65
CA THR A 167 8.87 2.10 0.35
C THR A 167 8.37 0.75 -0.16
N LYS A 168 9.01 -0.37 0.21
CA LYS A 168 8.54 -1.71 -0.17
C LYS A 168 7.21 -2.02 0.50
N ILE A 169 6.99 -1.60 1.76
CA ILE A 169 5.73 -1.81 2.46
C ILE A 169 4.61 -1.00 1.81
N ALA A 170 4.86 0.28 1.52
CA ALA A 170 3.89 1.12 0.81
C ALA A 170 3.51 0.50 -0.55
N THR A 171 4.48 0.07 -1.36
CA THR A 171 4.22 -0.60 -2.64
C THR A 171 3.46 -1.92 -2.46
N ALA A 172 3.84 -2.74 -1.49
CA ALA A 172 3.19 -4.02 -1.20
C ALA A 172 1.71 -3.82 -0.78
N ILE A 173 1.41 -2.79 0.01
CA ILE A 173 0.05 -2.45 0.40
C ILE A 173 -0.75 -1.91 -0.80
N SER A 174 -0.15 -1.05 -1.63
CA SER A 174 -0.79 -0.58 -2.86
C SER A 174 -1.16 -1.74 -3.79
N LEU A 175 -0.28 -2.72 -3.97
CA LEU A 175 -0.57 -3.94 -4.74
C LEU A 175 -1.67 -4.79 -4.08
N TYR A 176 -1.62 -4.96 -2.75
CA TYR A 176 -2.67 -5.65 -2.00
C TYR A 176 -4.04 -4.97 -2.17
N LEU A 177 -4.10 -3.64 -2.19
CA LEU A 177 -5.36 -2.92 -2.40
C LEU A 177 -5.78 -2.96 -3.88
N GLY A 178 -4.82 -2.95 -4.80
CA GLY A 178 -5.03 -3.07 -6.24
C GLY A 178 -5.74 -4.36 -6.65
N GLN A 179 -5.49 -5.48 -5.95
CA GLN A 179 -6.17 -6.76 -6.28
C GLN A 179 -7.70 -6.65 -6.21
N PHE A 180 -8.26 -5.79 -5.36
CA PHE A 180 -9.73 -5.63 -5.28
C PHE A 180 -10.33 -4.97 -6.53
N LEU A 181 -9.51 -4.29 -7.34
CA LEU A 181 -9.91 -3.72 -8.64
C LEU A 181 -9.86 -4.75 -9.77
N GLU A 182 -9.17 -5.86 -9.57
CA GLU A 182 -9.04 -6.89 -10.60
C GLU A 182 -10.36 -7.66 -10.75
N THR A 183 -10.75 -7.88 -12.00
CA THR A 183 -12.02 -8.53 -12.35
C THR A 183 -11.92 -10.06 -12.35
N SER A 184 -10.73 -10.62 -12.63
CA SER A 184 -10.52 -12.07 -12.69
C SER A 184 -9.72 -12.60 -11.50
N MET A 185 -9.99 -13.84 -11.06
CA MET A 185 -9.21 -14.47 -9.97
C MET A 185 -7.75 -14.69 -10.33
N ARG A 186 -7.46 -14.94 -11.60
CA ARG A 186 -6.08 -15.06 -12.08
C ARG A 186 -5.35 -13.74 -11.88
N ALA A 187 -5.94 -12.61 -12.28
CA ALA A 187 -5.35 -11.30 -12.06
C ALA A 187 -5.18 -10.98 -10.56
N ARG A 188 -6.20 -11.25 -9.73
CA ARG A 188 -6.09 -11.09 -8.25
C ARG A 188 -4.93 -11.90 -7.67
N LEU A 189 -4.82 -13.17 -8.05
CA LEU A 189 -3.74 -14.05 -7.61
C LEU A 189 -2.38 -13.50 -8.04
N LEU A 190 -2.23 -13.10 -9.30
CA LEU A 190 -0.98 -12.54 -9.82
C LEU A 190 -0.58 -11.24 -9.10
N THR A 191 -1.54 -10.34 -8.86
CA THR A 191 -1.30 -9.10 -8.11
C THR A 191 -0.86 -9.40 -6.68
N LEU A 192 -1.48 -10.38 -6.00
CA LEU A 192 -1.05 -10.82 -4.67
C LEU A 192 0.33 -11.51 -4.67
N MET A 193 0.70 -12.21 -5.76
CA MET A 193 2.06 -12.74 -5.90
C MET A 193 3.09 -11.63 -5.99
N MET A 194 2.80 -10.55 -6.71
CA MET A 194 3.69 -9.38 -6.77
C MET A 194 3.90 -8.78 -5.38
N VAL A 195 2.90 -8.80 -4.50
CA VAL A 195 3.07 -8.40 -3.10
C VAL A 195 4.17 -9.24 -2.41
N LEU A 196 4.13 -10.56 -2.56
CA LEU A 196 5.15 -11.44 -1.99
C LEU A 196 6.53 -11.21 -2.61
N GLU A 197 6.60 -10.92 -3.91
CA GLU A 197 7.87 -10.62 -4.60
C GLU A 197 8.50 -9.32 -4.10
N VAL A 198 7.70 -8.27 -3.89
CA VAL A 198 8.15 -6.99 -3.32
C VAL A 198 8.66 -7.16 -1.89
N LEU A 199 7.94 -7.96 -1.08
CA LEU A 199 8.31 -8.19 0.32
C LEU A 199 9.46 -9.19 0.49
N ALA A 200 9.81 -9.95 -0.55
CA ALA A 200 10.81 -11.00 -0.47
C ALA A 200 12.18 -10.42 -0.14
N PRO A 201 12.91 -10.97 0.86
CA PRO A 201 14.23 -10.48 1.22
C PRO A 201 15.23 -10.77 0.11
N ASP A 202 16.22 -9.89 -0.04
CA ASP A 202 17.36 -10.15 -0.92
C ASP A 202 18.24 -11.21 -0.26
N LEU A 203 18.38 -12.36 -0.92
CA LEU A 203 19.13 -13.50 -0.39
C LEU A 203 20.32 -13.81 -1.28
N PRO A 204 21.55 -13.84 -0.73
CA PRO A 204 22.70 -14.29 -1.49
C PRO A 204 22.50 -15.74 -1.90
N LYS A 205 22.98 -16.08 -3.09
CA LYS A 205 23.03 -17.47 -3.54
C LYS A 205 24.06 -18.23 -2.71
N HIS A 206 23.83 -19.52 -2.52
CA HIS A 206 24.75 -20.35 -1.74
C HIS A 206 26.16 -20.30 -2.34
N GLU A 207 27.19 -20.16 -1.50
CA GLU A 207 28.59 -19.94 -1.93
C GLU A 207 29.07 -21.00 -2.93
N ALA A 208 28.74 -22.27 -2.70
CA ALA A 208 29.06 -23.35 -3.64
C ALA A 208 28.50 -23.11 -5.07
N ALA A 209 27.28 -22.58 -5.19
CA ALA A 209 26.68 -22.27 -6.49
C ALA A 209 27.29 -21.00 -7.10
N VAL A 210 27.62 -20.00 -6.27
CA VAL A 210 28.35 -18.80 -6.72
C VAL A 210 29.72 -19.18 -7.27
N ALA A 211 30.45 -20.07 -6.58
CA ALA A 211 31.74 -20.57 -7.02
C ALA A 211 31.66 -21.32 -8.36
N MET A 212 30.60 -22.11 -8.59
CA MET A 212 30.37 -22.74 -9.90
C MET A 212 30.11 -21.71 -11.00
N LEU A 213 29.26 -20.70 -10.74
CA LEU A 213 29.00 -19.63 -11.71
C LEU A 213 30.29 -18.85 -12.04
N GLN A 214 31.12 -18.56 -11.05
CA GLN A 214 32.40 -17.89 -11.26
C GLN A 214 33.34 -18.72 -12.14
N LYS A 215 33.41 -20.04 -11.93
CA LYS A 215 34.21 -20.93 -12.80
C LYS A 215 33.72 -20.89 -14.24
N MET A 216 32.42 -21.04 -14.46
CA MET A 216 31.86 -21.00 -15.82
C MET A 216 32.05 -19.62 -16.48
N MET A 217 31.99 -18.54 -15.71
CA MET A 217 32.25 -17.19 -16.20
C MET A 217 33.72 -17.00 -16.61
N LEU A 218 34.67 -17.60 -15.89
CA LEU A 218 36.06 -17.63 -16.31
C LEU A 218 36.25 -18.40 -17.62
N ASP A 219 35.55 -19.52 -17.79
CA ASP A 219 35.60 -20.31 -19.03
C ASP A 219 35.03 -19.52 -20.22
N ILE A 220 33.90 -18.82 -20.03
CA ILE A 220 33.31 -17.93 -21.04
C ILE A 220 34.29 -16.81 -21.40
N ASN A 221 34.87 -16.13 -20.40
CA ASN A 221 35.82 -15.05 -20.64
C ASN A 221 37.04 -15.52 -21.41
N LYS A 222 37.53 -16.73 -21.09
CA LYS A 222 38.64 -17.34 -21.80
C LYS A 222 38.27 -17.61 -23.27
N ARG A 223 37.10 -18.16 -23.53
CA ARG A 223 36.63 -18.44 -24.89
C ARG A 223 36.42 -17.16 -25.71
N LEU A 224 35.93 -16.08 -25.10
CA LEU A 224 35.75 -14.78 -25.75
C LEU A 224 37.07 -14.11 -26.20
N LEU A 225 38.20 -14.49 -25.61
CA LEU A 225 39.54 -14.02 -25.98
C LEU A 225 40.15 -14.80 -27.15
N GLU A 226 39.55 -15.92 -27.54
CA GLU A 226 40.00 -16.72 -28.68
C GLU A 226 39.47 -16.12 -29.99
N ASP A 227 40.07 -16.55 -31.11
CA ASP A 227 39.58 -16.23 -32.44
C ASP A 227 38.34 -17.10 -32.73
N ILE A 228 37.18 -16.52 -32.43
CA ILE A 228 35.84 -17.11 -32.59
C ILE A 228 35.04 -16.28 -33.57
N ASP A 229 34.06 -16.91 -34.22
CA ASP A 229 33.13 -16.20 -35.09
C ASP A 229 32.19 -15.26 -34.31
N GLU A 230 31.55 -14.36 -35.04
CA GLU A 230 30.71 -13.31 -34.46
C GLU A 230 29.43 -13.87 -33.82
N GLU A 231 28.88 -14.95 -34.36
CA GLU A 231 27.66 -15.57 -33.81
C GLU A 231 27.96 -16.23 -32.45
N GLU A 232 29.09 -16.95 -32.37
CA GLU A 232 29.59 -17.52 -31.11
C GLU A 232 29.89 -16.42 -30.09
N ARG A 233 30.53 -15.32 -30.51
CA ARG A 233 30.81 -14.17 -29.64
C ARG A 233 29.53 -13.59 -29.04
N VAL A 234 28.54 -13.29 -29.87
CA VAL A 234 27.25 -12.73 -29.42
C VAL A 234 26.53 -13.68 -28.46
N ALA A 235 26.54 -14.99 -28.74
CA ALA A 235 25.93 -15.99 -27.88
C ALA A 235 26.62 -16.05 -26.50
N LEU A 236 27.94 -16.02 -26.46
CA LEU A 236 28.72 -16.04 -25.22
C LEU A 236 28.58 -14.76 -24.39
N GLU A 237 28.52 -13.58 -25.03
CA GLU A 237 28.23 -12.31 -24.34
C GLU A 237 26.80 -12.27 -23.78
N SER A 238 25.83 -12.87 -24.46
CA SER A 238 24.48 -13.07 -23.92
C SER A 238 24.50 -13.97 -22.68
N LEU A 239 25.21 -15.10 -22.76
CA LEU A 239 25.34 -16.04 -21.64
C LEU A 239 26.07 -15.43 -20.44
N GLN A 240 27.09 -14.61 -20.68
CA GLN A 240 27.81 -13.88 -19.63
C GLN A 240 26.86 -12.95 -18.85
N ARG A 241 26.03 -12.17 -19.55
CA ARG A 241 25.02 -11.30 -18.93
C ARG A 241 23.99 -12.09 -18.12
N GLU A 242 23.58 -13.27 -18.58
CA GLU A 242 22.70 -14.15 -17.80
C GLU A 242 23.33 -14.60 -16.48
N PHE A 243 24.62 -14.91 -16.46
CA PHE A 243 25.30 -15.37 -15.25
C PHE A 243 25.45 -14.27 -14.21
N ASP A 244 25.68 -13.03 -14.63
CA ASP A 244 25.70 -11.88 -13.72
C ASP A 244 24.35 -11.69 -13.03
N PHE A 245 23.24 -11.83 -13.77
CA PHE A 245 21.89 -11.76 -13.21
C PHE A 245 21.57 -12.95 -12.27
N ARG A 246 22.11 -14.14 -12.56
CA ARG A 246 21.88 -15.37 -11.77
C ARG A 246 22.66 -15.46 -10.47
N LYS A 247 23.42 -14.43 -10.07
CA LYS A 247 24.12 -14.38 -8.75
C LYS A 247 23.14 -14.24 -7.58
N GLU A 248 21.90 -13.83 -7.84
CA GLU A 248 20.85 -13.79 -6.83
C GLU A 248 20.15 -15.15 -6.66
N THR A 249 19.62 -15.40 -5.46
CA THR A 249 18.75 -16.56 -5.21
C THR A 249 17.41 -16.39 -5.94
N SER A 250 16.83 -17.49 -6.44
CA SER A 250 15.52 -17.44 -7.12
C SER A 250 14.44 -16.79 -6.25
N ILE A 251 13.57 -16.00 -6.87
CA ILE A 251 12.42 -15.34 -6.21
C ILE A 251 11.60 -16.38 -5.43
N ARG A 252 11.37 -17.56 -6.01
CA ARG A 252 10.73 -18.70 -5.34
C ARG A 252 11.34 -19.02 -3.96
N ARG A 253 12.68 -19.05 -3.83
CA ARG A 253 13.35 -19.32 -2.55
C ARG A 253 13.27 -18.09 -1.63
N ARG A 254 13.35 -16.87 -2.15
CA ARG A 254 13.15 -15.63 -1.38
C ARG A 254 11.74 -15.55 -0.79
N VAL A 255 10.71 -15.87 -1.57
CA VAL A 255 9.31 -15.97 -1.12
C VAL A 255 9.14 -17.07 -0.06
N ARG A 256 9.75 -18.25 -0.26
CA ARG A 256 9.74 -19.30 0.76
C ARG A 256 10.34 -18.80 2.08
N GLU A 257 11.46 -18.10 2.01
CA GLU A 257 12.13 -17.57 3.20
C GLU A 257 11.29 -16.49 3.88
N LEU A 258 10.69 -15.58 3.11
CA LEU A 258 9.75 -14.58 3.60
C LEU A 258 8.66 -15.19 4.48
N VAL A 259 8.06 -16.32 4.06
CA VAL A 259 7.01 -16.99 4.84
C VAL A 259 7.58 -17.70 6.09
N ARG A 260 8.80 -18.25 6.01
CA ARG A 260 9.43 -18.93 7.14
C ARG A 260 9.82 -17.97 8.26
N THR A 261 10.31 -16.79 7.91
CA THR A 261 10.85 -15.81 8.86
C THR A 261 9.89 -14.65 9.13
N GLY A 262 8.83 -14.50 8.31
CA GLY A 262 7.89 -13.38 8.36
C GLY A 262 7.25 -13.14 9.71
N ALA A 263 7.26 -11.88 10.13
CA ALA A 263 6.49 -11.39 11.26
C ALA A 263 4.97 -11.53 11.00
N GLY A 264 4.18 -11.71 12.05
CA GLY A 264 2.71 -11.86 11.96
C GLY A 264 2.20 -13.25 11.59
N LEU A 265 3.10 -14.22 11.32
CA LEU A 265 2.74 -15.63 11.09
C LEU A 265 3.00 -16.47 12.34
N ALA A 266 2.05 -17.34 12.72
CA ALA A 266 2.22 -18.27 13.83
C ALA A 266 3.36 -19.27 13.56
N HIS A 267 4.24 -19.50 14.55
CA HIS A 267 5.46 -20.31 14.38
C HIS A 267 5.20 -21.77 14.00
N VAL A 268 4.12 -22.36 14.51
CA VAL A 268 3.81 -23.79 14.37
C VAL A 268 3.57 -24.19 12.92
N ASP A 269 3.05 -23.29 12.08
CA ASP A 269 2.59 -23.63 10.73
C ASP A 269 3.46 -23.10 9.60
N ARG A 270 4.52 -22.33 9.88
CA ARG A 270 5.29 -21.60 8.85
C ARG A 270 5.90 -22.52 7.79
N SER A 271 6.35 -23.72 8.17
CA SER A 271 6.97 -24.67 7.24
C SER A 271 5.96 -25.31 6.29
N GLN A 272 4.73 -25.56 6.75
CA GLN A 272 3.66 -26.03 5.88
C GLN A 272 3.17 -24.90 4.98
N LEU A 273 2.90 -23.73 5.56
CA LEU A 273 2.46 -22.55 4.82
C LEU A 273 3.47 -22.17 3.71
N ALA A 274 4.77 -22.21 4.00
CA ALA A 274 5.80 -21.94 3.01
C ALA A 274 5.81 -22.95 1.86
N ARG A 275 5.37 -24.21 2.07
CA ARG A 275 5.20 -25.19 0.99
C ARG A 275 3.98 -24.85 0.14
N GLU A 276 2.87 -24.47 0.76
CA GLU A 276 1.62 -24.11 0.08
C GLU A 276 1.79 -22.83 -0.75
N VAL A 277 2.41 -21.79 -0.18
CA VAL A 277 2.74 -20.54 -0.88
C VAL A 277 3.66 -20.81 -2.07
N VAL A 278 4.64 -21.69 -1.94
CA VAL A 278 5.52 -22.07 -3.06
C VAL A 278 4.76 -22.82 -4.15
N ARG A 279 3.80 -23.68 -3.81
CA ARG A 279 2.95 -24.34 -4.82
C ARG A 279 2.11 -23.32 -5.58
N ALA A 280 1.54 -22.36 -4.87
CA ALA A 280 0.81 -21.25 -5.49
C ALA A 280 1.74 -20.39 -6.38
N TYR A 281 2.99 -20.15 -5.96
CA TYR A 281 3.98 -19.46 -6.78
C TYR A 281 4.32 -20.21 -8.07
N ASP A 282 4.43 -21.55 -8.00
CA ASP A 282 4.63 -22.37 -9.19
C ASP A 282 3.44 -22.29 -10.14
N LEU A 283 2.21 -22.27 -9.60
CA LEU A 283 0.99 -22.06 -10.39
C LEU A 283 1.02 -20.70 -11.12
N ARG A 284 1.54 -19.64 -10.50
CA ARG A 284 1.78 -18.34 -11.17
C ARG A 284 2.70 -18.49 -12.37
N GLY A 285 3.76 -19.30 -12.26
CA GLY A 285 4.63 -19.63 -13.40
C GLY A 285 3.85 -20.26 -14.55
N THR A 286 3.02 -21.26 -14.25
CA THR A 286 2.16 -21.91 -15.24
C THR A 286 1.19 -20.93 -15.89
N ILE A 287 0.45 -20.14 -15.11
CA ILE A 287 -0.52 -19.16 -15.63
C ILE A 287 0.16 -18.16 -16.57
N VAL A 288 1.32 -17.62 -16.21
CA VAL A 288 2.01 -16.61 -17.01
C VAL A 288 2.58 -17.20 -18.31
N HIS A 289 3.09 -18.43 -18.28
CA HIS A 289 3.75 -19.02 -19.44
C HIS A 289 2.81 -19.79 -20.37
N THR A 290 1.79 -20.45 -19.83
CA THR A 290 0.89 -21.31 -20.63
C THR A 290 -0.52 -20.76 -20.72
N GLY A 291 -0.91 -19.81 -19.86
CA GLY A 291 -2.28 -19.30 -19.76
C GLY A 291 -3.28 -20.30 -19.15
N VAL A 292 -2.85 -21.50 -18.79
CA VAL A 292 -3.74 -22.61 -18.38
C VAL A 292 -3.55 -22.94 -16.90
N ALA A 293 -4.64 -22.89 -16.16
CA ALA A 293 -4.76 -23.40 -14.79
C ALA A 293 -6.23 -23.71 -14.51
N SER A 294 -6.51 -24.75 -13.71
CA SER A 294 -7.87 -25.01 -13.26
C SER A 294 -8.36 -23.88 -12.36
N ASP A 295 -9.67 -23.58 -12.38
CA ASP A 295 -10.21 -22.52 -11.53
C ASP A 295 -10.06 -22.89 -10.04
N ASP A 296 -10.26 -24.16 -9.67
CA ASP A 296 -10.12 -24.65 -8.29
C ASP A 296 -8.70 -24.44 -7.73
N ASP A 297 -7.66 -24.71 -8.54
CA ASP A 297 -6.28 -24.47 -8.15
C ASP A 297 -6.02 -22.98 -7.94
N VAL A 298 -6.59 -22.12 -8.81
CA VAL A 298 -6.47 -20.66 -8.71
C VAL A 298 -7.17 -20.13 -7.46
N TYR A 299 -8.39 -20.60 -7.15
CA TYR A 299 -9.12 -20.20 -5.94
C TYR A 299 -8.38 -20.60 -4.67
N THR A 300 -7.91 -21.85 -4.61
CA THR A 300 -7.15 -22.38 -3.47
C THR A 300 -5.86 -21.59 -3.27
N ALA A 301 -5.09 -21.39 -4.35
CA ALA A 301 -3.88 -20.58 -4.32
C ALA A 301 -4.18 -19.14 -3.87
N HIS A 302 -5.24 -18.52 -4.38
CA HIS A 302 -5.65 -17.18 -4.00
C HIS A 302 -5.96 -17.08 -2.51
N ASP A 303 -6.78 -17.96 -1.94
CA ASP A 303 -7.13 -17.92 -0.52
C ASP A 303 -5.89 -18.08 0.39
N THR A 304 -5.01 -19.04 0.07
CA THR A 304 -3.74 -19.23 0.80
C THR A 304 -2.90 -17.96 0.77
N ILE A 305 -2.69 -17.38 -0.42
CA ILE A 305 -1.83 -16.21 -0.60
C ILE A 305 -2.46 -14.98 0.04
N PHE A 306 -3.77 -14.78 -0.13
CA PHE A 306 -4.49 -13.66 0.45
C PHE A 306 -4.34 -13.60 1.97
N ARG A 307 -4.55 -14.72 2.66
CA ARG A 307 -4.37 -14.83 4.12
C ARG A 307 -2.92 -14.61 4.53
N THR A 308 -1.98 -15.20 3.79
CA THR A 308 -0.54 -15.08 4.05
C THR A 308 -0.07 -13.63 3.91
N VAL A 309 -0.43 -12.96 2.80
CA VAL A 309 -0.08 -11.57 2.52
C VAL A 309 -0.64 -10.65 3.59
N LYS A 310 -1.92 -10.82 3.97
CA LYS A 310 -2.55 -10.03 5.03
C LYS A 310 -1.81 -10.17 6.36
N ALA A 311 -1.45 -11.39 6.75
CA ALA A 311 -0.69 -11.65 7.97
C ALA A 311 0.71 -11.04 7.93
N LEU A 312 1.43 -11.21 6.81
CA LEU A 312 2.76 -10.63 6.61
C LEU A 312 2.74 -9.10 6.65
N LEU A 313 1.77 -8.47 5.98
CA LEU A 313 1.63 -7.02 5.96
C LEU A 313 1.30 -6.47 7.35
N ARG A 314 0.36 -7.07 8.09
CA ARG A 314 0.08 -6.67 9.48
C ARG A 314 1.30 -6.85 10.39
N GLY A 315 1.98 -7.99 10.29
CA GLY A 315 3.21 -8.22 11.03
C GLY A 315 4.34 -7.25 10.68
N ARG A 316 4.40 -6.82 9.42
CA ARG A 316 5.32 -5.76 8.96
C ARG A 316 4.95 -4.39 9.50
N LEU A 317 3.67 -4.09 9.75
CA LEU A 317 3.25 -2.87 10.46
C LEU A 317 3.58 -2.91 11.97
N GLY A 318 4.12 -4.02 12.50
CA GLY A 318 4.35 -4.22 13.93
C GLY A 318 3.12 -4.74 14.69
N LEU A 319 2.02 -5.02 13.98
CA LEU A 319 0.73 -5.36 14.58
C LEU A 319 0.59 -6.87 14.67
N GLN A 320 0.27 -7.38 15.87
CA GLN A 320 0.06 -8.82 16.08
C GLN A 320 -1.37 -9.22 15.69
N GLN A 321 -1.56 -10.52 15.43
CA GLN A 321 -2.87 -11.09 15.11
C GLN A 321 -3.74 -11.24 16.35
#